data_AF-A0A0J7KNM7-F1
#
_entry.id   AF-A0A0J7KNM7-F1
#
_cell.length_a   1.000
_cell.length_b   1.000
_cell.length_c   1.000
_cell.angle_alpha   90.00
_cell.angle_beta   90.00
_cell.angle_gamma   90.00
#
_symmetry.space_group_name_H-M   'P 1'
#
loop_
_entity.id
_entity.type
_entity.pdbx_description
1 polymer ?
#
loop_
_entity_poly.entity_id
_entity_poly.type
_entity_poly.pdbx_seq_one_letter_code
_entity_poly.pdbx_strand_id
1 'polypeptide(L)'
;MMVMDDRRVKLREIASAVGISSERVHNIVHQHLDMKKLSARWVPRLLTVDQKQNRVRCTKDGLQLFQRNPQDFRRCFVTVDETWIHHYTPEASGKEPRNSPNNGLPAGSLHQKRRRPFLRPGRLWQLSFGIRKE
;
A
#
# COMPACT_ATOMS: atom_id res chain seq x y z
N MET A 1 1.66 -29.95 -1.43
CA MET A 1 3.09 -29.57 -1.60
C MET A 1 3.29 -28.27 -0.86
N MET A 2 4.32 -28.14 -0.02
CA MET A 2 4.55 -27.01 0.90
C MET A 2 4.24 -25.61 0.31
N VAL A 3 4.58 -25.39 -0.96
CA VAL A 3 4.36 -24.11 -1.68
C VAL A 3 2.89 -23.83 -2.02
N MET A 4 2.07 -24.87 -2.15
CA MET A 4 0.62 -24.75 -2.41
C MET A 4 -0.15 -24.41 -1.12
N ASP A 5 0.32 -24.92 0.03
CA ASP A 5 -0.31 -24.73 1.33
C ASP A 5 0.03 -23.34 1.90
N ASP A 6 1.29 -22.91 1.79
CA ASP A 6 1.69 -21.54 2.09
C ASP A 6 2.55 -20.95 0.97
N ARG A 7 2.01 -19.92 0.32
CA ARG A 7 2.67 -19.21 -0.76
C ARG A 7 3.83 -18.33 -0.27
N ARG A 8 3.89 -18.03 1.03
CA ARG A 8 4.91 -17.16 1.66
C ARG A 8 6.19 -17.89 2.03
N VAL A 9 6.24 -19.22 1.83
CA VAL A 9 7.40 -20.06 2.15
C VAL A 9 8.63 -19.61 1.37
N LYS A 10 9.75 -19.49 2.07
CA LYS A 10 11.03 -19.12 1.47
C LYS A 10 11.70 -20.35 0.88
N LEU A 11 12.46 -20.14 -0.18
CA LEU A 11 13.23 -21.20 -0.85
C LEU A 11 14.14 -21.99 0.10
N ARG A 12 14.76 -21.31 1.09
CA ARG A 12 15.59 -21.96 2.12
C ARG A 12 14.81 -22.88 3.05
N GLU A 13 13.57 -22.54 3.37
CA GLU A 13 12.71 -23.36 4.24
C GLU A 13 12.33 -24.66 3.51
N ILE A 14 12.05 -24.58 2.20
CA ILE A 14 11.80 -25.75 1.35
C ILE A 14 13.08 -26.60 1.23
N ALA A 15 14.22 -25.97 0.98
CA ALA A 15 15.51 -26.65 0.89
C ALA A 15 15.84 -27.41 2.19
N SER A 16 15.60 -26.78 3.34
CA SER A 16 15.79 -27.38 4.65
C SER A 16 14.81 -28.52 4.92
N ALA A 17 13.55 -28.39 4.51
CA ALA A 17 12.53 -29.42 4.75
C ALA A 17 12.72 -30.66 3.86
N VAL A 18 13.20 -30.47 2.64
CA VAL A 18 13.40 -31.54 1.65
C VAL A 18 14.82 -32.11 1.68
N GLY A 19 15.77 -31.42 2.31
CA GLY A 19 17.17 -31.86 2.42
C GLY A 19 17.96 -31.74 1.11
N ILE A 20 17.56 -30.81 0.22
CA ILE A 20 18.22 -30.57 -1.07
C ILE A 20 18.79 -29.16 -1.15
N SER A 21 19.74 -28.93 -2.07
CA SER A 21 20.32 -27.60 -2.23
C SER A 21 19.28 -26.57 -2.68
N SER A 22 19.42 -25.33 -2.22
CA SER A 22 18.48 -24.24 -2.59
C SER A 22 18.41 -24.01 -4.10
N GLU A 23 19.50 -24.23 -4.82
CA GLU A 23 19.55 -24.15 -6.29
C GLU A 23 18.67 -25.20 -6.96
N ARG A 24 18.69 -26.45 -6.45
CA ARG A 24 17.82 -27.51 -6.97
C ARG A 24 16.35 -27.22 -6.69
N VAL A 25 16.03 -26.69 -5.51
CA VAL A 25 14.67 -26.22 -5.22
C VAL A 25 14.26 -25.11 -6.19
N HIS A 26 15.14 -24.13 -6.44
CA HIS A 26 14.85 -23.04 -7.37
C HIS A 26 14.54 -23.56 -8.76
N ASN A 27 15.35 -24.50 -9.25
CA ASN A 27 15.15 -25.13 -10.54
C ASN A 27 13.80 -25.87 -10.60
N ILE A 28 13.48 -26.70 -9.60
CA ILE A 28 12.21 -27.43 -9.53
C ILE A 28 11.02 -26.46 -9.53
N VAL A 29 11.06 -25.42 -8.69
CA VAL A 29 9.96 -24.45 -8.57
C VAL A 29 9.75 -23.66 -9.86
N HIS A 30 10.83 -23.24 -10.53
CA HIS A 30 10.74 -22.36 -11.69
C HIS A 30 10.64 -23.09 -13.03
N GLN A 31 11.36 -24.19 -13.25
CA GLN A 31 11.44 -24.88 -14.55
C GLN A 31 10.54 -26.11 -14.66
N HIS A 32 10.28 -26.80 -13.54
CA HIS A 32 9.48 -28.03 -13.55
C HIS A 32 8.04 -27.80 -13.10
N LEU A 33 7.82 -26.80 -12.23
CA LEU A 33 6.50 -26.44 -11.73
C LEU A 33 5.95 -25.14 -12.34
N ASP A 34 6.76 -24.45 -13.16
CA ASP A 34 6.44 -23.18 -13.82
C ASP A 34 5.89 -22.11 -12.87
N MET A 35 6.34 -22.14 -11.61
CA MET A 35 5.88 -21.17 -10.63
C MET A 35 6.77 -19.93 -10.65
N LYS A 36 6.16 -18.76 -10.51
CA LYS A 36 6.87 -17.48 -10.45
C LYS A 36 6.71 -16.86 -9.08
N LYS A 37 7.75 -16.14 -8.65
CA LYS A 37 7.68 -15.29 -7.45
C LYS A 37 6.86 -14.05 -7.79
N LEU A 38 5.74 -13.88 -7.11
CA LEU A 38 4.90 -12.69 -7.22
C LEU A 38 5.18 -11.75 -6.05
N SER A 39 5.21 -10.45 -6.36
CA SER A 39 5.26 -9.41 -5.33
C SER A 39 3.90 -9.28 -4.63
N ALA A 40 3.96 -9.03 -3.33
CA ALA A 40 2.78 -8.67 -2.56
C ALA A 40 2.17 -7.37 -3.12
N ARG A 41 0.85 -7.33 -3.26
CA ARG A 41 0.14 -6.05 -3.43
C ARG A 41 -0.23 -5.48 -2.07
N TRP A 42 0.00 -4.18 -1.90
CA TRP A 42 -0.41 -3.45 -0.69
C TRP A 42 -1.93 -3.35 -0.64
N VAL A 43 -2.52 -3.80 0.47
CA VAL A 43 -3.96 -3.70 0.72
C VAL A 43 -4.17 -2.70 1.87
N PRO A 44 -4.79 -1.54 1.63
CA PRO A 44 -4.86 -0.45 2.62
C PRO A 44 -5.54 -0.81 3.94
N ARG A 45 -6.53 -1.71 3.92
CA ARG A 45 -7.27 -2.13 5.12
C ARG A 45 -7.62 -3.61 5.07
N LEU A 46 -7.45 -4.30 6.20
CA LEU A 46 -8.09 -5.60 6.40
C LEU A 46 -9.56 -5.36 6.73
N LEU A 47 -10.45 -5.85 5.87
CA LEU A 47 -11.89 -5.69 6.05
C LEU A 47 -12.46 -6.77 6.96
N THR A 48 -13.39 -6.37 7.84
CA THR A 48 -14.23 -7.32 8.60
C THR A 48 -15.19 -8.07 7.67
N VAL A 49 -15.79 -9.15 8.16
CA VAL A 49 -16.78 -9.92 7.39
C VAL A 49 -17.96 -9.03 6.95
N ASP A 50 -18.49 -8.23 7.87
CA ASP A 50 -19.61 -7.33 7.59
C ASP A 50 -19.24 -6.25 6.57
N GLN A 51 -18.03 -5.68 6.66
CA GLN A 51 -17.54 -4.71 5.67
C GLN A 51 -17.43 -5.33 4.28
N LYS A 52 -17.03 -6.60 4.17
CA LYS A 52 -16.99 -7.32 2.89
C LYS A 52 -18.40 -7.54 2.34
N GLN A 53 -19.34 -7.97 3.18
CA GLN A 53 -20.73 -8.17 2.79
C GLN A 53 -21.36 -6.86 2.31
N ASN A 54 -21.17 -5.78 3.06
CA ASN A 54 -21.68 -4.47 2.69
C ASN A 54 -21.07 -3.99 1.36
N ARG A 55 -19.76 -4.18 1.16
CA ARG A 55 -19.10 -3.85 -0.10
C ARG A 55 -19.71 -4.61 -1.28
N VAL A 56 -19.96 -5.92 -1.13
CA VAL A 56 -20.60 -6.73 -2.18
C VAL A 56 -22.01 -6.23 -2.47
N ARG A 57 -22.80 -5.95 -1.43
CA ARG A 57 -24.16 -5.43 -1.56
C ARG A 57 -24.18 -4.09 -2.32
N CYS A 58 -23.46 -3.08 -1.84
CA CYS A 58 -23.41 -1.76 -2.49
C CYS A 58 -22.91 -1.86 -3.95
N THR A 59 -21.96 -2.75 -4.22
CA THR A 59 -21.44 -2.95 -5.59
C THR A 59 -22.49 -3.58 -6.50
N LYS A 60 -23.26 -4.57 -6.01
CA LYS A 60 -24.35 -5.18 -6.77
C LYS A 60 -25.46 -4.16 -7.08
N ASP A 61 -25.84 -3.36 -6.09
CA ASP A 61 -26.86 -2.32 -6.26
C ASP A 61 -26.39 -1.28 -7.30
N GLY A 62 -25.14 -0.82 -7.19
CA GLY A 62 -24.54 0.08 -8.18
C GLY A 62 -24.44 -0.53 -9.58
N LEU A 63 -24.12 -1.82 -9.69
CA LEU A 63 -24.06 -2.54 -10.96
C LEU A 63 -25.44 -2.63 -11.62
N GLN A 64 -26.50 -2.92 -10.85
CA GLN A 64 -27.87 -2.95 -11.38
C GLN A 64 -28.30 -1.59 -11.92
N LEU A 65 -28.00 -0.51 -11.18
CA LEU A 65 -28.27 0.86 -11.63
C LEU A 65 -27.50 1.18 -12.91
N PHE A 66 -26.22 0.80 -12.97
CA PHE A 66 -25.39 0.96 -14.16
C PHE A 66 -25.95 0.19 -15.36
N GLN A 67 -26.38 -1.07 -15.17
CA GLN A 67 -26.94 -1.90 -16.24
C GLN A 67 -28.28 -1.36 -16.77
N ARG A 68 -29.12 -0.80 -15.89
CA ARG A 68 -30.43 -0.25 -16.27
C ARG A 68 -30.29 0.98 -17.17
N ASN A 69 -29.39 1.90 -16.84
CA ASN A 69 -29.09 3.05 -17.69
C ASN A 69 -27.64 3.53 -17.48
N PRO A 70 -26.69 3.04 -18.30
CA PRO A 70 -25.28 3.39 -18.16
C PRO A 70 -24.99 4.88 -18.33
N GLN A 71 -25.75 5.57 -19.20
CA GLN A 71 -25.50 6.97 -19.54
C GLN A 71 -25.92 7.88 -18.39
N ASP A 72 -27.11 7.68 -17.84
CA ASP A 72 -27.58 8.47 -16.69
C ASP A 72 -26.79 8.14 -15.42
N PHE A 73 -26.45 6.87 -15.20
CA PHE A 73 -25.59 6.50 -14.07
C PHE A 73 -24.27 7.26 -14.11
N ARG A 74 -23.57 7.28 -15.26
CA ARG A 74 -22.30 8.01 -15.40
C ARG A 74 -22.45 9.52 -15.23
N ARG A 75 -23.55 10.10 -15.71
CA ARG A 75 -23.82 11.54 -15.59
C ARG A 75 -24.10 11.96 -14.14
N CYS A 76 -24.76 11.11 -13.37
CA CYS A 76 -25.19 11.42 -12.00
C CYS A 76 -24.22 10.89 -10.94
N PHE A 77 -23.27 10.01 -11.28
CA PHE A 77 -22.32 9.44 -10.33
C PHE A 77 -21.18 10.42 -10.04
N VAL A 78 -21.33 11.21 -8.98
CA VAL A 78 -20.33 12.17 -8.50
C VAL A 78 -19.61 11.58 -7.28
N THR A 79 -18.28 11.56 -7.32
CA THR A 79 -17.42 11.15 -6.20
C THR A 79 -16.60 12.33 -5.71
N VAL A 80 -16.36 12.41 -4.41
CA VAL A 80 -15.44 13.38 -3.79
C VAL A 80 -14.45 12.61 -2.93
N ASP A 81 -13.18 12.94 -3.04
CA ASP A 81 -12.11 12.43 -2.18
C ASP A 81 -11.11 13.54 -1.86
N GLU A 82 -10.47 13.44 -0.70
CA GLU A 82 -9.47 14.40 -0.22
C GLU A 82 -8.08 13.79 -0.32
N THR A 83 -7.19 14.42 -1.07
CA THR A 83 -5.79 13.99 -1.18
C THR A 83 -4.87 15.00 -0.53
N TRP A 84 -4.02 14.54 0.40
CA TRP A 84 -3.00 15.36 1.02
C TRP A 84 -1.84 15.62 0.04
N ILE A 85 -1.61 16.87 -0.32
CA ILE A 85 -0.49 17.28 -1.17
C ILE A 85 0.63 17.82 -0.28
N HIS A 86 1.78 17.16 -0.30
CA HIS A 86 2.95 17.61 0.44
C HIS A 86 3.65 18.74 -0.32
N HIS A 87 3.73 19.93 0.29
CA HIS A 87 4.54 21.03 -0.24
C HIS A 87 6.02 20.78 0.11
N TYR A 88 6.82 20.43 -0.90
CA TYR A 88 8.26 20.31 -0.73
C TYR A 88 8.91 21.70 -0.82
N THR A 89 9.46 22.17 0.29
CA THR A 89 10.36 23.32 0.28
C THR A 89 11.78 22.78 0.11
N PRO A 90 12.46 23.04 -1.03
CA PRO A 90 13.87 22.68 -1.13
C PRO A 90 14.65 23.43 -0.05
N GLU A 91 15.47 22.70 0.70
CA GLU A 91 16.46 23.33 1.56
C GLU A 91 17.34 24.21 0.67
N ALA A 92 17.39 25.51 0.96
CA ALA A 92 18.35 26.39 0.33
C ALA A 92 19.74 25.85 0.69
N SER A 93 20.37 25.11 -0.24
CA SER A 93 21.80 24.80 -0.18
C SER A 93 22.58 26.09 -0.49
N GLY A 94 22.41 27.09 0.36
CA GLY A 94 23.18 28.32 0.39
C GLY A 94 23.92 28.33 1.71
N LYS A 95 25.22 28.08 1.67
CA LYS A 95 26.10 28.47 2.77
C LYS A 95 25.96 29.98 2.92
N GLU A 96 25.29 30.44 3.98
CA GLU A 96 25.34 31.85 4.37
C GLU A 96 26.77 32.18 4.81
N PRO A 97 27.42 33.19 4.21
CA PRO A 97 28.45 33.91 4.94
C PRO A 97 27.73 34.69 6.04
N ARG A 98 28.06 34.38 7.31
CA ARG A 98 27.68 35.21 8.45
C ARG A 98 27.97 36.67 8.11
N ASN A 99 26.94 37.51 8.11
CA ASN A 99 27.02 38.93 8.48
C ASN A 99 25.60 39.48 8.63
N SER A 100 25.12 39.60 9.88
CA SER A 100 24.05 40.53 10.21
C SER A 100 24.61 41.96 10.22
N PRO A 101 23.76 42.96 9.97
CA PRO A 101 23.24 43.71 11.10
C PRO A 101 21.73 43.96 11.04
N ASN A 102 21.17 44.06 12.24
CA ASN A 102 19.78 44.33 12.62
C ASN A 102 19.06 45.40 11.77
N ASN A 103 17.74 45.23 11.59
CA ASN A 103 16.73 46.19 12.04
C ASN A 103 15.28 45.69 11.88
N GLY A 104 14.61 45.50 13.03
CA GLY A 104 13.19 45.71 13.36
C GLY A 104 12.06 45.27 12.43
N LEU A 105 11.20 44.36 12.93
CA LEU A 105 9.72 44.43 13.00
C LEU A 105 9.21 43.24 13.84
N PRO A 106 8.34 43.42 14.86
CA PRO A 106 7.79 42.28 15.60
C PRO A 106 6.55 41.76 14.85
N ALA A 107 6.73 40.79 13.96
CA ALA A 107 5.60 40.07 13.36
C ALA A 107 5.13 38.98 14.32
N GLY A 108 3.83 38.99 14.63
CA GLY A 108 3.22 38.28 15.73
C GLY A 108 3.55 36.80 15.85
N SER A 109 3.51 36.33 17.08
CA SER A 109 3.53 34.91 17.47
C SER A 109 2.47 34.14 16.67
N LEU A 110 2.88 33.57 15.53
CA LEU A 110 2.09 32.58 14.83
C LEU A 110 2.21 31.32 15.68
N HIS A 111 1.20 31.16 16.54
CA HIS A 111 0.97 29.99 17.36
C HIS A 111 1.36 28.74 16.57
N GLN A 112 2.54 28.18 16.86
CA GLN A 112 2.98 26.95 16.23
C GLN A 112 2.08 25.87 16.83
N LYS A 113 0.91 25.67 16.21
CA LYS A 113 -0.07 24.65 16.58
C LYS A 113 0.74 23.38 16.75
N ARG A 114 0.80 22.93 18.00
CA ARG A 114 1.51 21.73 18.44
C ARG A 114 1.32 20.67 17.36
N ARG A 115 2.44 20.31 16.71
CA ARG A 115 2.49 19.20 15.78
C ARG A 115 1.89 18.01 16.52
N ARG A 116 0.70 17.55 16.14
CA ARG A 116 0.26 16.23 16.57
C ARG A 116 1.29 15.28 15.98
N PRO A 117 2.02 14.51 16.81
CA PRO A 117 2.92 13.51 16.26
C PRO A 117 2.10 12.61 15.34
N PHE A 118 2.73 12.19 14.25
CA PHE A 118 2.27 11.10 13.41
C PHE A 118 1.83 9.95 14.33
N LEU A 119 0.53 9.85 14.61
CA LEU A 119 -0.05 8.64 15.16
C LEU A 119 0.11 7.63 14.04
N ARG A 120 1.22 6.90 14.05
CA ARG A 120 1.36 5.67 13.27
C ARG A 120 0.10 4.88 13.58
N PRO A 121 -0.77 4.56 12.61
CA PRO A 121 -1.81 3.59 12.87
C PRO A 121 -1.08 2.28 13.16
N GLY A 122 -1.04 1.96 14.45
CA GLY A 122 -0.49 0.71 14.94
C GLY A 122 -1.24 -0.43 14.28
N ARG A 123 -0.47 -1.31 13.62
CA ARG A 123 -0.78 -2.71 13.36
C ARG A 123 -2.09 -2.98 12.61
N LEU A 124 -2.01 -3.05 11.29
CA LEU A 124 -2.32 -4.27 10.52
C LEU A 124 -1.89 -4.10 9.05
N TRP A 125 -0.56 -4.12 8.82
CA TRP A 125 0.02 -4.10 7.48
C TRP A 125 0.54 -5.50 7.16
N GLN A 126 -0.17 -6.27 6.33
CA GLN A 126 0.32 -7.59 5.92
C GLN A 126 1.06 -7.51 4.58
N LEU A 127 2.35 -7.83 4.61
CA LEU A 127 3.18 -8.03 3.43
C LEU A 127 3.08 -9.49 2.97
N SER A 128 2.40 -9.66 1.84
CA SER A 128 2.04 -10.85 1.05
C SER A 128 3.04 -11.50 0.07
N PHE A 129 4.24 -12.00 0.42
CA PHE A 129 5.08 -12.67 -0.61
C PHE A 129 4.47 -14.02 -1.03
N GLY A 130 4.43 -14.32 -2.34
CA GLY A 130 3.69 -15.48 -2.85
C GLY A 130 4.34 -16.14 -4.06
N ILE A 131 4.54 -17.46 -4.06
CA ILE A 131 4.85 -18.25 -5.27
C ILE A 131 3.52 -18.72 -5.90
N ARG A 132 3.32 -18.54 -7.22
CA ARG A 132 2.07 -18.92 -7.92
C ARG A 132 2.36 -19.60 -9.26
N LYS A 133 1.52 -20.58 -9.63
CA LYS A 133 1.44 -21.20 -10.97
C LYS A 133 0.43 -20.41 -11.82
N GLU A 134 0.78 -20.06 -13.05
CA GLU A 134 -0.15 -19.45 -14.03
C GLU A 134 -1.26 -20.42 -14.43
#